data_AF-A0A9X6FHH7-F1
#
_entry.id   AF-A0A9X6FHH7-F1
#
_cell.length_a   1.000
_cell.length_b   1.000
_cell.length_c   1.000
_cell.angle_alpha   90.00
_cell.angle_beta   90.00
_cell.angle_gamma   90.00
#
_symmetry.space_group_name_H-M   'P 1'
#
loop_
_entity.id
_entity.type
_entity.pdbx_description
1 polymer ?
#
loop_
_entity_poly.entity_id
_entity_poly.type
_entity_poly.pdbx_seq_one_letter_code
_entity_poly.pdbx_strand_id
1 'polypeptide(L)'
;YMIRNDNQVSFHIAVDDKEAVQGIPLERNAWHTGDGNGNGNRKSIGVEICYSLSGGDRYYKAEDNAAIVVAQLMKQYNIPISKVRTHQSWSGKYCPHRMLDEGRWNSFIERVQNAYNGGGNNMKWTMKSGGLGVNLAQEIMDKLAEFKVKGNLVYEADGIFYLQCEPVDDRNKLGAITWYFKDYKGWYCEVYQVQA
;
A
#
# COMPACT_ATOMS: atom_id res chain seq x y z
N TYR A 1 29.44 7.36 1.55
CA TYR A 1 29.91 7.75 0.21
C TYR A 1 29.36 9.12 -0.18
N MET A 2 28.04 9.28 -0.36
CA MET A 2 27.44 10.56 -0.81
C MET A 2 27.72 11.74 0.15
N ILE A 3 27.47 11.62 1.46
CA ILE A 3 27.66 12.72 2.43
C ILE A 3 29.13 13.02 2.81
N ARG A 4 30.11 12.30 2.24
CA ARG A 4 31.53 12.40 2.64
C ARG A 4 32.47 12.83 1.51
N ASN A 5 31.94 13.07 0.31
CA ASN A 5 32.75 13.50 -0.84
C ASN A 5 32.42 14.95 -1.21
N ASP A 6 33.36 15.63 -1.87
CA ASP A 6 33.23 17.05 -2.22
C ASP A 6 32.71 17.30 -3.65
N ASN A 7 32.13 16.28 -4.29
CA ASN A 7 31.57 16.43 -5.63
C ASN A 7 30.21 17.14 -5.57
N GLN A 8 29.85 17.83 -6.65
CA GLN A 8 28.50 18.38 -6.86
C GLN A 8 27.51 17.29 -7.32
N VAL A 9 27.40 16.22 -6.54
CA VAL A 9 26.53 15.06 -6.80
C VAL A 9 25.93 14.59 -5.48
N SER A 10 24.61 14.58 -5.39
CA SER A 10 23.90 14.24 -4.15
C SER A 10 22.47 13.83 -4.42
N PHE A 11 21.84 13.08 -3.52
CA PHE A 11 20.42 12.70 -3.56
C PHE A 11 19.84 12.80 -2.13
N HIS A 12 18.52 12.83 -1.99
CA HIS A 12 17.90 13.04 -0.68
C HIS A 12 17.83 11.75 0.13
N ILE A 13 17.34 10.68 -0.49
CA ILE A 13 17.10 9.39 0.19
C ILE A 13 17.66 8.26 -0.67
N ALA A 14 18.36 7.31 -0.04
CA ALA A 14 18.65 6.01 -0.63
C ALA A 14 17.78 4.94 0.05
N VAL A 15 17.18 4.06 -0.75
CA VAL A 15 16.29 3.00 -0.29
C VAL A 15 16.82 1.66 -0.74
N ASP A 16 16.97 0.75 0.21
CA ASP A 16 17.45 -0.61 0.00
C ASP A 16 16.41 -1.64 0.48
N ASP A 17 16.76 -2.93 0.48
CA ASP A 17 15.84 -4.01 0.87
C ASP A 17 15.44 -3.98 2.36
N LYS A 18 16.14 -3.20 3.18
CA LYS A 18 16.01 -3.18 4.64
C LYS A 18 15.54 -1.83 5.18
N GLU A 19 16.07 -0.74 4.64
CA GLU A 19 15.84 0.59 5.19
C GLU A 19 15.82 1.70 4.12
N ALA A 20 15.40 2.88 4.55
CA ALA A 20 15.45 4.12 3.78
C ALA A 20 16.24 5.16 4.60
N VAL A 21 17.35 5.65 4.05
CA VAL A 21 18.26 6.57 4.75
C VAL A 21 18.28 7.92 4.03
N GLN A 22 17.89 8.96 4.77
CA GLN A 22 17.95 10.34 4.30
C GLN A 22 19.36 10.93 4.52
N GLY A 23 19.96 11.48 3.46
CA GLY A 23 21.28 12.13 3.51
C GLY A 23 21.25 13.65 3.32
N ILE A 24 20.23 14.21 2.67
CA ILE A 24 20.06 15.66 2.46
C ILE A 24 18.69 16.08 3.04
N PRO A 25 18.57 17.25 3.71
CA PRO A 25 17.28 17.79 4.11
C PRO A 25 16.31 17.93 2.93
N LEU A 26 15.06 17.48 3.08
CA LEU A 26 14.06 17.42 2.01
C LEU A 26 13.63 18.80 1.46
N GLU A 27 13.88 19.87 2.22
CA GLU A 27 13.60 21.26 1.83
C GLU A 27 14.83 21.99 1.27
N ARG A 28 15.92 21.26 1.00
CA ARG A 28 17.07 21.75 0.25
C ARG A 28 17.15 21.05 -1.09
N ASN A 29 17.84 21.66 -2.05
CA ASN A 29 18.07 21.02 -3.34
C ASN A 29 19.13 19.91 -3.21
N ALA A 30 19.13 18.98 -4.16
CA ALA A 30 20.21 18.02 -4.38
C ALA A 30 20.62 18.03 -5.86
N TRP A 31 21.85 17.62 -6.16
CA TRP A 31 22.37 17.52 -7.52
C TRP A 31 22.25 16.08 -8.06
N HIS A 32 21.08 15.72 -8.59
CA HIS A 32 20.75 14.34 -8.99
C HIS A 32 20.10 14.16 -10.37
N THR A 33 19.57 15.20 -11.03
CA THR A 33 18.85 15.08 -12.32
C THR A 33 19.63 15.55 -13.53
N GLY A 34 20.83 16.14 -13.34
CA GLY A 34 21.68 16.57 -14.45
C GLY A 34 21.13 17.73 -15.29
N ASP A 35 20.08 18.43 -14.84
CA ASP A 35 19.44 19.55 -15.53
C ASP A 35 19.95 20.93 -15.03
N GLY A 36 21.14 20.98 -14.44
CA GLY A 36 21.71 22.22 -13.89
C GLY A 36 20.78 22.88 -12.86
N ASN A 37 20.43 24.15 -13.07
CA ASN A 37 19.48 24.88 -12.23
C ASN A 37 18.00 24.65 -12.63
N GLY A 38 17.71 23.60 -13.41
CA GLY A 38 16.36 23.23 -13.80
C GLY A 38 15.48 22.72 -12.65
N ASN A 39 14.21 22.48 -12.96
CA ASN A 39 13.21 22.09 -11.96
C ASN A 39 13.49 20.71 -11.33
N GLY A 40 14.21 19.80 -12.02
CA GLY A 40 14.61 18.52 -11.47
C GLY A 40 15.49 18.72 -10.23
N ASN A 41 16.65 19.35 -10.39
CA ASN A 41 17.56 19.55 -9.26
C ASN A 41 17.00 20.52 -8.22
N ARG A 42 16.23 21.53 -8.65
CA ARG A 42 15.82 22.65 -7.77
C ARG A 42 14.48 22.47 -7.08
N LYS A 43 13.61 21.58 -7.57
CA LYS A 43 12.21 21.45 -7.08
C LYS A 43 11.75 20.00 -6.91
N SER A 44 12.64 19.01 -7.03
CA SER A 44 12.29 17.59 -6.83
C SER A 44 13.10 16.97 -5.70
N ILE A 45 12.54 15.91 -5.11
CA ILE A 45 13.19 15.09 -4.09
C ILE A 45 13.72 13.82 -4.76
N GLY A 46 15.04 13.73 -4.95
CA GLY A 46 15.72 12.53 -5.44
C GLY A 46 15.70 11.34 -4.46
N VAL A 47 15.07 10.24 -4.88
CA VAL A 47 15.05 8.93 -4.21
C VAL A 47 15.84 7.93 -5.07
N GLU A 48 16.90 7.36 -4.51
CA GLU A 48 17.74 6.35 -5.16
C GLU A 48 17.35 4.94 -4.71
N ILE A 49 17.17 4.03 -5.66
CA ILE A 49 16.83 2.62 -5.39
C ILE A 49 18.11 1.78 -5.52
N CYS A 50 18.54 1.18 -4.41
CA CYS A 50 19.79 0.43 -4.33
C CYS A 50 19.75 -0.91 -5.10
N TYR A 51 20.92 -1.50 -5.32
CA TYR A 51 21.12 -2.84 -5.94
C TYR A 51 20.67 -2.99 -7.41
N SER A 52 20.30 -1.92 -8.10
CA SER A 52 19.85 -1.98 -9.50
C SER A 52 20.90 -2.50 -10.49
N LEU A 53 22.20 -2.49 -10.18
CA LEU A 53 23.21 -3.05 -11.08
C LEU A 53 23.06 -4.58 -11.20
N SER A 54 23.13 -5.29 -10.07
CA SER A 54 23.00 -6.76 -10.04
C SER A 54 21.54 -7.24 -10.04
N GLY A 55 20.59 -6.40 -9.66
CA GLY A 55 19.18 -6.77 -9.59
C GLY A 55 18.89 -7.82 -8.50
N GLY A 56 17.99 -8.74 -8.81
CA GLY A 56 17.56 -9.81 -7.91
C GLY A 56 16.63 -9.33 -6.80
N ASP A 57 16.29 -10.23 -5.87
CA ASP A 57 15.28 -10.01 -4.84
C ASP A 57 15.53 -8.74 -4.00
N ARG A 58 16.80 -8.42 -3.73
CA ARG A 58 17.17 -7.19 -3.00
C ARG A 58 16.74 -5.93 -3.74
N TYR A 59 16.90 -5.89 -5.06
CA TYR A 59 16.48 -4.74 -5.85
C TYR A 59 14.95 -4.63 -5.90
N TYR A 60 14.24 -5.73 -6.13
CA TYR A 60 12.78 -5.71 -6.18
C TYR A 60 12.17 -5.32 -4.82
N LYS A 61 12.76 -5.80 -3.72
CA LYS A 61 12.37 -5.40 -2.37
C LYS A 61 12.68 -3.93 -2.08
N ALA A 62 13.86 -3.44 -2.50
CA ALA A 62 14.23 -2.03 -2.39
C ALA A 62 13.26 -1.14 -3.18
N GLU A 63 12.78 -1.60 -4.33
CA GLU A 63 11.80 -0.87 -5.11
C GLU A 63 10.42 -0.83 -4.45
N ASP A 64 9.94 -1.94 -3.88
CA ASP A 64 8.68 -1.94 -3.12
C ASP A 64 8.77 -0.99 -1.92
N ASN A 65 9.91 -1.00 -1.21
CA ASN A 65 10.17 -0.05 -0.12
C ASN A 65 10.19 1.40 -0.64
N ALA A 66 10.78 1.64 -1.81
CA ALA A 66 10.81 2.97 -2.43
C ALA A 66 9.41 3.46 -2.80
N ALA A 67 8.50 2.58 -3.21
CA ALA A 67 7.11 2.95 -3.48
C ALA A 67 6.41 3.50 -2.21
N ILE A 68 6.68 2.89 -1.06
CA ILE A 68 6.19 3.36 0.25
C ILE A 68 6.78 4.72 0.61
N VAL A 69 8.10 4.89 0.45
CA VAL A 69 8.80 6.16 0.72
C VAL A 69 8.26 7.29 -0.17
N VAL A 70 8.09 7.05 -1.48
CA VAL A 70 7.54 8.05 -2.40
C VAL A 70 6.12 8.42 -2.00
N ALA A 71 5.28 7.45 -1.63
CA ALA A 71 3.92 7.73 -1.15
C ALA A 71 3.90 8.57 0.14
N GLN A 72 4.82 8.34 1.08
CA GLN A 72 4.97 9.16 2.28
C GLN A 72 5.38 10.60 1.94
N LEU A 73 6.34 10.79 1.04
CA LEU A 73 6.75 12.10 0.54
C LEU A 73 5.59 12.83 -0.15
N MET A 74 4.80 12.12 -0.95
CA MET A 74 3.61 12.66 -1.58
C MET A 74 2.60 13.18 -0.56
N LYS A 75 2.33 12.42 0.51
CA LYS A 75 1.43 12.86 1.59
C LYS A 75 1.98 14.08 2.33
N GLN A 76 3.26 14.03 2.70
CA GLN A 76 3.90 15.08 3.50
C GLN A 76 3.93 16.43 2.76
N TYR A 77 4.19 16.42 1.46
CA TYR A 77 4.36 17.63 0.65
C TYR A 77 3.19 17.91 -0.30
N ASN A 78 2.09 17.18 -0.18
CA ASN A 78 0.92 17.28 -1.05
C ASN A 78 1.27 17.23 -2.55
N ILE A 79 2.15 16.28 -2.91
CA ILE A 79 2.62 16.09 -4.29
C ILE A 79 1.67 15.10 -4.99
N PRO A 80 1.01 15.50 -6.10
CA PRO A 80 0.14 14.58 -6.83
C PRO A 80 0.96 13.53 -7.59
N ILE A 81 0.38 12.36 -7.85
CA ILE A 81 1.04 11.23 -8.53
C ILE A 81 1.64 11.61 -9.90
N SER A 82 1.03 12.55 -10.62
CA SER A 82 1.50 13.06 -11.93
C SER A 82 2.83 13.82 -11.86
N LYS A 83 3.32 14.12 -10.64
CA LYS A 83 4.61 14.75 -10.34
C LYS A 83 5.67 13.75 -9.88
N VAL A 84 5.33 12.46 -9.75
CA VAL A 84 6.34 11.40 -9.65
C VAL A 84 6.93 11.17 -11.04
N ARG A 85 8.25 11.36 -11.17
CA ARG A 85 8.95 11.46 -12.46
C ARG A 85 10.26 10.67 -12.44
N THR A 86 10.68 10.17 -13.60
CA THR A 86 12.01 9.58 -13.80
C THR A 86 13.08 10.66 -13.95
N HIS A 87 14.34 10.33 -13.67
CA HIS A 87 15.48 11.17 -14.06
C HIS A 87 15.46 11.41 -15.58
N GLN A 88 15.17 10.37 -16.37
CA GLN A 88 15.05 10.47 -17.83
C GLN A 88 14.13 11.60 -18.30
N SER A 89 13.01 11.84 -17.61
CA SER A 89 12.08 12.91 -17.98
C SER A 89 12.62 14.34 -17.75
N TRP A 90 13.69 14.50 -16.96
CA TRP A 90 14.32 15.79 -16.68
C TRP A 90 15.47 16.12 -17.63
N SER A 91 16.33 15.15 -17.95
CA SER A 91 17.56 15.39 -18.72
C SER A 91 17.82 14.41 -19.86
N GLY A 92 16.94 13.42 -20.06
CA GLY A 92 17.13 12.35 -21.06
C GLY A 92 18.04 11.21 -20.62
N LYS A 93 18.71 11.31 -19.46
CA LYS A 93 19.54 10.22 -18.93
C LYS A 93 18.71 8.94 -18.74
N TYR A 94 19.21 7.81 -19.22
CA TYR A 94 18.56 6.50 -19.04
C TYR A 94 18.59 6.04 -17.57
N CYS A 95 17.67 6.57 -16.77
CA CYS A 95 17.54 6.31 -15.34
C CYS A 95 16.09 6.53 -14.90
N PRO A 96 15.47 5.59 -14.16
CA PRO A 96 16.04 4.38 -13.52
C PRO A 96 16.23 3.20 -14.49
N HIS A 97 17.49 2.88 -14.84
CA HIS A 97 17.84 2.00 -15.97
C HIS A 97 17.13 0.64 -15.92
N ARG A 98 17.27 -0.12 -14.84
CA ARG A 98 16.64 -1.45 -14.69
C ARG A 98 15.11 -1.40 -14.77
N MET A 99 14.49 -0.38 -14.20
CA MET A 99 13.03 -0.24 -14.23
C MET A 99 12.54 0.11 -15.64
N LEU A 100 13.34 0.85 -16.42
CA LEU A 100 13.07 1.11 -17.83
C LEU A 100 13.32 -0.15 -18.69
N ASP A 101 14.43 -0.86 -18.46
CA ASP A 101 14.78 -2.11 -19.16
C ASP A 101 13.69 -3.17 -19.01
N GLU A 102 13.15 -3.30 -17.79
CA GLU A 102 12.13 -4.29 -17.46
C GLU A 102 10.69 -3.78 -17.66
N GLY A 103 10.51 -2.52 -18.11
CA GLY A 103 9.19 -1.95 -18.39
C GLY A 103 8.29 -1.72 -17.17
N ARG A 104 8.87 -1.55 -15.97
CA ARG A 104 8.15 -1.59 -14.68
C ARG A 104 7.74 -0.22 -14.13
N TRP A 105 8.01 0.87 -14.86
CA TRP A 105 7.67 2.23 -14.41
C TRP A 105 6.18 2.39 -14.10
N ASN A 106 5.29 1.88 -14.95
CA ASN A 106 3.84 2.00 -14.72
C ASN A 106 3.40 1.21 -13.47
N SER A 107 3.90 -0.02 -13.30
CA SER A 107 3.63 -0.84 -12.11
C SER A 107 4.21 -0.22 -10.83
N PHE A 108 5.36 0.47 -10.93
CA PHE A 108 5.89 1.26 -9.81
C PHE A 108 4.95 2.41 -9.44
N ILE A 109 4.44 3.17 -10.41
CA ILE A 109 3.47 4.25 -10.17
C ILE A 109 2.17 3.72 -9.55
N GLU A 110 1.67 2.57 -9.99
CA GLU A 110 0.50 1.91 -9.38
C GLU A 110 0.75 1.55 -7.91
N ARG A 111 1.91 0.95 -7.59
CA ARG A 111 2.29 0.63 -6.21
C ARG A 111 2.44 1.88 -5.34
N VAL A 112 3.01 2.96 -5.88
CA VAL A 112 3.07 4.27 -5.19
C VAL A 112 1.65 4.78 -4.90
N GLN A 113 0.75 4.75 -5.89
CA GLN A 113 -0.63 5.19 -5.71
C GLN A 113 -1.37 4.35 -4.66
N ASN A 114 -1.16 3.03 -4.66
CA ASN A 114 -1.74 2.12 -3.67
C ASN A 114 -1.20 2.40 -2.25
N ALA A 115 0.11 2.60 -2.11
CA ALA A 115 0.71 3.00 -0.84
C ALA A 115 0.20 4.38 -0.37
N TYR A 116 0.02 5.32 -1.30
CA TYR A 116 -0.56 6.64 -1.01
C TYR A 116 -2.00 6.51 -0.50
N ASN A 117 -2.80 5.63 -1.11
CA ASN A 117 -4.19 5.39 -0.70
C ASN A 117 -4.35 4.61 0.60
N GLY A 118 -3.25 4.18 1.25
CA GLY A 118 -3.30 3.55 2.57
C GLY A 118 -2.70 2.14 2.65
N GLY A 119 -2.13 1.61 1.56
CA GLY A 119 -1.17 0.50 1.61
C GLY A 119 -1.60 -0.79 2.31
N GLY A 120 -2.90 -1.01 2.53
CA GLY A 120 -3.39 -2.33 2.91
C GLY A 120 -3.28 -3.25 1.71
N ASN A 121 -2.81 -4.48 1.89
CA ASN A 121 -3.11 -5.57 0.97
C ASN A 121 -4.57 -5.39 0.50
N ASN A 122 -4.85 -5.53 -0.80
CA ASN A 122 -6.24 -5.60 -1.28
C ASN A 122 -7.02 -6.74 -0.59
N MET A 123 -6.39 -7.54 0.26
CA MET A 123 -6.99 -8.43 1.22
C MET A 123 -7.79 -7.66 2.30
N LYS A 124 -9.10 -7.60 2.12
CA LYS A 124 -10.06 -7.21 3.16
C LYS A 124 -10.46 -8.42 4.00
N TRP A 125 -10.87 -8.18 5.24
CA TRP A 125 -11.39 -9.21 6.13
C TRP A 125 -12.90 -9.33 5.98
N THR A 126 -13.42 -10.55 5.95
CA THR A 126 -14.85 -10.82 6.01
C THR A 126 -15.13 -11.95 6.99
N MET A 127 -16.40 -12.13 7.35
CA MET A 127 -16.88 -13.22 8.19
C MET A 127 -18.02 -13.96 7.48
N LYS A 128 -17.97 -15.29 7.50
CA LYS A 128 -19.07 -16.17 7.08
C LYS A 128 -19.53 -17.03 8.25
N SER A 129 -20.83 -17.20 8.44
CA SER A 129 -21.37 -18.16 9.42
C SER A 129 -21.61 -19.55 8.81
N GLY A 130 -21.85 -20.55 9.67
CA GLY A 130 -22.52 -21.78 9.25
C GLY A 130 -24.00 -21.56 8.92
N GLY A 131 -24.70 -22.64 8.56
CA GLY A 131 -26.14 -22.63 8.32
C GLY A 131 -26.94 -22.34 9.60
N LEU A 132 -27.93 -21.46 9.48
CA LEU A 132 -28.77 -20.93 10.56
C LEU A 132 -30.23 -21.00 10.12
N GLY A 133 -31.13 -21.30 11.05
CA GLY A 133 -32.57 -21.36 10.78
C GLY A 133 -33.17 -19.97 10.56
N VAL A 134 -34.13 -19.86 9.64
CA VAL A 134 -34.85 -18.61 9.29
C VAL A 134 -35.41 -17.83 10.49
N ASN A 135 -35.75 -18.51 11.59
CA ASN A 135 -36.23 -17.86 12.82
C ASN A 135 -35.18 -16.96 13.50
N LEU A 136 -33.89 -17.10 13.16
CA LEU A 136 -32.80 -16.30 13.70
C LEU A 136 -32.49 -15.04 12.87
N ALA A 137 -33.14 -14.87 11.71
CA ALA A 137 -32.81 -13.80 10.77
C ALA A 137 -32.91 -12.40 11.40
N GLN A 138 -34.00 -12.10 12.11
CA GLN A 138 -34.20 -10.80 12.74
C GLN A 138 -33.14 -10.51 13.80
N GLU A 139 -32.84 -11.49 14.66
CA GLU A 139 -31.83 -11.36 15.72
C GLU A 139 -30.45 -11.01 15.15
N ILE A 140 -30.07 -11.67 14.05
CA ILE A 140 -28.78 -11.43 13.40
C ILE A 140 -28.73 -10.04 12.78
N MET A 141 -29.80 -9.60 12.10
CA MET A 141 -29.86 -8.27 11.50
C MET A 141 -29.80 -7.18 12.57
N ASP A 142 -30.46 -7.37 13.72
CA ASP A 142 -30.40 -6.45 14.85
C ASP A 142 -28.98 -6.35 15.42
N LYS A 143 -28.27 -7.48 15.52
CA LYS A 143 -26.86 -7.51 16.00
C LYS A 143 -25.87 -6.92 15.00
N LEU A 144 -26.08 -7.09 13.71
CA LEU A 144 -25.31 -6.40 12.68
C LEU A 144 -25.44 -4.87 12.84
N ALA A 145 -26.67 -4.38 13.04
CA ALA A 145 -26.93 -2.97 13.28
C ALA A 145 -26.29 -2.47 14.58
N GLU A 146 -26.44 -3.21 15.68
CA GLU A 146 -25.86 -2.90 17.00
C GLU A 146 -24.33 -2.78 16.92
N PHE A 147 -23.67 -3.74 16.26
CA PHE A 147 -22.22 -3.78 16.13
C PHE A 147 -21.68 -2.94 14.96
N LYS A 148 -22.56 -2.26 14.21
CA LYS A 148 -22.21 -1.45 13.04
C LYS A 148 -21.44 -2.25 11.98
N VAL A 149 -21.80 -3.52 11.81
CA VAL A 149 -21.25 -4.42 10.79
C VAL A 149 -22.27 -4.56 9.67
N LYS A 150 -21.82 -4.45 8.42
CA LYS A 150 -22.67 -4.69 7.25
C LYS A 150 -22.56 -6.14 6.81
N GLY A 151 -23.66 -6.72 6.35
CA GLY A 151 -23.71 -8.09 5.85
C GLY A 151 -25.07 -8.45 5.30
N ASN A 152 -25.14 -9.59 4.61
CA ASN A 152 -26.35 -10.12 4.01
C ASN A 152 -26.60 -11.55 4.49
N LEU A 153 -27.88 -11.92 4.59
CA LEU A 153 -28.29 -13.30 4.79
C LEU A 153 -28.43 -13.97 3.42
N VAL A 154 -27.68 -15.05 3.20
CA VAL A 154 -27.69 -15.80 1.95
C VAL A 154 -28.43 -17.11 2.17
N TYR A 155 -29.51 -17.32 1.42
CA TYR A 155 -30.37 -18.50 1.52
C TYR A 155 -29.80 -19.68 0.72
N GLU A 156 -29.73 -20.87 1.32
CA GLU A 156 -29.16 -22.08 0.69
C GLU A 156 -30.20 -23.20 0.42
N ALA A 157 -31.51 -22.89 0.48
CA ALA A 157 -32.64 -23.83 0.45
C ALA A 157 -32.99 -24.45 1.84
N ASP A 158 -34.09 -25.21 1.91
CA ASP A 158 -34.52 -25.95 3.11
C ASP A 158 -34.64 -25.16 4.43
N GLY A 159 -34.99 -23.87 4.34
CA GLY A 159 -35.20 -23.04 5.52
C GLY A 159 -33.92 -22.65 6.27
N ILE A 160 -32.76 -22.81 5.64
CA ILE A 160 -31.46 -22.41 6.18
C ILE A 160 -30.83 -21.26 5.38
N PHE A 161 -30.14 -20.37 6.09
CA PHE A 161 -29.32 -19.31 5.52
C PHE A 161 -27.96 -19.24 6.22
N TYR A 162 -27.02 -18.51 5.66
CA TYR A 162 -25.80 -18.08 6.37
C TYR A 162 -25.63 -16.57 6.29
N LEU A 163 -24.92 -16.00 7.26
CA LEU A 163 -24.49 -14.61 7.25
C LEU A 163 -23.19 -14.49 6.44
N GLN A 164 -23.14 -13.53 5.52
CA GLN A 164 -21.92 -13.05 4.87
C GLN A 164 -21.74 -11.56 5.19
N CYS A 165 -20.69 -11.21 5.94
CA CYS A 165 -20.35 -9.81 6.19
C CYS A 165 -19.70 -9.15 4.97
N GLU A 166 -19.92 -7.85 4.78
CA GLU A 166 -19.19 -7.08 3.77
C GLU A 166 -17.69 -7.03 4.13
N PRO A 167 -16.76 -7.06 3.16
CA PRO A 167 -15.33 -6.99 3.45
C PRO A 167 -14.92 -5.65 4.08
N VAL A 168 -14.09 -5.70 5.12
CA VAL A 168 -13.58 -4.55 5.88
C VAL A 168 -12.05 -4.49 5.92
N ASP A 169 -11.50 -3.28 5.99
CA ASP A 169 -10.03 -3.09 5.99
C ASP A 169 -9.36 -3.47 7.31
N ASP A 170 -10.10 -3.44 8.43
CA ASP A 170 -9.60 -3.78 9.77
C ASP A 170 -10.41 -4.95 10.34
N ARG A 171 -9.72 -6.05 10.64
CA ARG A 171 -10.29 -7.27 11.24
C ARG A 171 -11.05 -6.98 12.54
N ASN A 172 -10.62 -5.98 13.32
CA ASN A 172 -11.24 -5.64 14.59
C ASN A 172 -12.68 -5.14 14.43
N LYS A 173 -13.04 -4.61 13.25
CA LYS A 173 -14.42 -4.22 12.93
C LYS A 173 -15.38 -5.41 12.92
N LEU A 174 -14.89 -6.65 12.74
CA LEU A 174 -15.68 -7.88 12.83
C LEU A 174 -15.68 -8.48 14.24
N GLY A 175 -14.86 -7.97 15.17
CA GLY A 175 -14.62 -8.61 16.47
C GLY A 175 -15.88 -8.84 17.29
N ALA A 176 -16.77 -7.85 17.37
CA ALA A 176 -18.00 -7.95 18.15
C ALA A 176 -18.98 -9.00 17.58
N ILE A 177 -19.17 -9.03 16.26
CA ILE A 177 -20.06 -10.01 15.63
C ILE A 177 -19.47 -11.43 15.67
N THR A 178 -18.15 -11.56 15.51
CA THR A 178 -17.46 -12.85 15.62
C THR A 178 -17.57 -13.42 17.03
N TRP A 179 -17.35 -12.60 18.06
CA TRP A 179 -17.53 -13.00 19.46
C TRP A 179 -18.98 -13.41 19.74
N TYR A 180 -19.95 -12.64 19.24
CA TYR A 180 -21.36 -12.97 19.44
C TYR A 180 -21.74 -14.34 18.85
N PHE A 181 -21.30 -14.62 17.62
CA PHE A 181 -21.56 -15.89 16.97
C PHE A 181 -20.84 -17.03 17.68
N LYS A 182 -19.51 -16.91 17.83
CA LYS A 182 -18.68 -18.01 18.28
C LYS A 182 -18.76 -18.26 19.78
N ASP A 183 -18.61 -17.22 20.59
CA ASP A 183 -18.38 -17.35 22.03
C ASP A 183 -19.69 -17.20 22.82
N TYR A 184 -20.59 -16.30 22.39
CA TYR A 184 -21.87 -16.09 23.09
C TYR A 184 -22.95 -17.10 22.64
N LYS A 185 -23.09 -17.35 21.34
CA LYS A 185 -24.10 -18.29 20.80
C LYS A 185 -23.59 -19.71 20.60
N GLY A 186 -22.28 -19.92 20.51
CA GLY A 186 -21.71 -21.22 20.13
C GLY A 186 -21.95 -21.61 18.68
N TRP A 187 -22.26 -20.64 17.81
CA TRP A 187 -22.47 -20.86 16.37
C TRP A 187 -21.14 -20.88 15.63
N TYR A 188 -21.09 -21.65 14.54
CA TYR A 188 -19.92 -21.66 13.66
C TYR A 188 -19.82 -20.34 12.89
N CYS A 189 -18.63 -19.75 12.89
CA CYS A 189 -18.25 -18.68 11.98
C CYS A 189 -16.75 -18.73 11.67
N GLU A 190 -16.38 -18.25 10.50
CA GLU A 190 -15.00 -18.12 10.05
C GLU A 190 -14.71 -16.68 9.65
N VAL A 191 -13.52 -16.20 9.98
CA VAL A 191 -13.00 -14.88 9.58
C VAL A 191 -11.81 -15.10 8.66
N TYR A 192 -11.90 -14.61 7.44
CA TYR A 192 -10.91 -14.86 6.40
C TYR A 192 -10.68 -13.61 5.54
N GLN A 193 -9.64 -13.65 4.73
CA GLN A 193 -9.26 -12.56 3.85
C GLN A 193 -9.78 -12.80 2.42
N VAL A 194 -10.27 -11.74 1.78
CA VAL A 194 -10.71 -11.72 0.38
C VAL A 194 -10.07 -10.56 -0.37
N GLN A 195 -9.76 -10.75 -1.64
CA GLN A 195 -9.34 -9.63 -2.50
C GLN A 195 -10.53 -8.69 -2.71
N ALA A 196 -10.29 -7.40 -2.52
CA ALA A 196 -11.22 -6.30 -2.77
C ALA A 196 -11.42 -6.05 -4.27
#